data_AF-A0AAU7A658-F1
#
_entry.id   AF-A0AAU7A658-F1
#
_cell.length_a   1.000
_cell.length_b   1.000
_cell.length_c   1.000
_cell.angle_alpha   90.00
_cell.angle_beta   90.00
_cell.angle_gamma   90.00
#
_symmetry.space_group_name_H-M   'P 1'
#
loop_
_entity.id
_entity.type
_entity.pdbx_description
1 polymer ?
#
loop_
_entity_poly.entity_id
_entity_poly.type
_entity_poly.pdbx_seq_one_letter_code
_entity_poly.pdbx_strand_id
1 'polypeptide(L)' 'MLRLPDNPDLRELLDWAHDRKLFTLAICHAAAALLATDTSSRLIYQRYQNIAFPAETNKHQWLDICPDPCRGIL' A
#
# COMPACT_ATOMS: atom_id res chain seq x y z
N MET A 1 -4.28 4.85 -0.40
CA MET A 1 -4.75 3.71 -1.23
C MET A 1 -5.97 3.13 -0.53
N LEU A 2 -7.14 3.04 -1.18
CA LEU A 2 -8.38 2.70 -0.49
C LEU A 2 -8.52 1.19 -0.30
N ARG A 3 -8.44 0.72 0.94
CA ARG A 3 -8.76 -0.65 1.42
C ARG A 3 -8.05 -1.85 0.76
N LEU A 4 -7.27 -1.64 -0.30
CA LEU A 4 -6.48 -2.71 -0.94
C LEU A 4 -5.53 -3.40 0.04
N PRO A 5 -4.77 -2.67 0.89
CA PRO A 5 -3.92 -3.29 1.91
C PRO A 5 -4.68 -4.17 2.93
N ASP A 6 -5.98 -3.97 3.11
CA ASP A 6 -6.80 -4.72 4.07
C ASP A 6 -7.68 -5.78 3.40
N ASN A 7 -7.54 -5.98 2.08
CA ASN A 7 -8.41 -6.86 1.31
C ASN A 7 -7.94 -8.33 1.40
N PRO A 8 -8.76 -9.25 1.97
CA PRO A 8 -8.39 -10.66 2.10
C PRO A 8 -8.26 -11.38 0.75
N ASP A 9 -9.04 -10.99 -0.26
CA ASP A 9 -8.98 -11.59 -1.60
C ASP A 9 -7.67 -11.21 -2.29
N LEU A 10 -7.19 -9.98 -2.07
CA LEU A 10 -5.89 -9.56 -2.57
C LEU A 10 -4.76 -10.32 -1.89
N ARG A 11 -4.86 -10.56 -0.58
CA ARG A 11 -3.89 -11.40 0.13
C ARG A 11 -3.81 -12.79 -0.50
N GLU A 12 -4.95 -13.45 -0.69
CA GLU A 12 -5.02 -14.79 -1.31
C GLU A 12 -4.41 -14.79 -2.71
N LEU A 13 -4.69 -13.76 -3.52
CA LEU A 13 -4.10 -13.62 -4.86
C LEU A 13 -2.57 -13.47 -4.81
N LEU A 14 -2.04 -12.67 -3.87
CA LEU A 14 -0.60 -12.46 -3.72
C LEU A 14 0.11 -13.70 -3.18
N ASP A 15 -0.50 -14.42 -2.24
CA ASP A 15 -0.04 -15.74 -1.77
C ASP A 15 0.03 -16.74 -2.93
N TRP A 16 -1.05 -16.85 -3.71
CA TRP A 16 -1.13 -17.74 -4.88
C TRP A 16 -0.05 -17.43 -5.93
N ALA A 17 0.19 -16.14 -6.19
CA ALA A 17 1.20 -15.71 -7.14
C ALA A 17 2.62 -16.00 -6.64
N HIS A 18 2.87 -15.77 -5.34
CA HIS A 18 4.16 -16.03 -4.71
C HIS A 18 4.50 -17.53 -4.72
N ASP A 19 3.56 -18.40 -4.35
CA ASP A 19 3.75 -19.85 -4.30
C ASP A 19 4.05 -20.44 -5.69
N ARG A 20 3.51 -19.83 -6.74
CA ARG A 20 3.74 -20.24 -8.14
C ARG A 20 4.95 -19.57 -8.79
N LYS A 21 5.70 -18.75 -8.05
CA LYS A 21 6.85 -17.99 -8.56
C LYS A 21 6.49 -17.09 -9.74
N LEU A 22 5.29 -16.53 -9.73
CA LEU A 22 4.85 -15.57 -10.74
C LEU A 22 5.42 -14.18 -10.45
N PHE A 23 5.58 -13.38 -11.50
CA PHE A 23 5.99 -12.00 -11.36
C PHE A 23 4.83 -11.13 -10.89
N THR A 24 5.08 -10.32 -9.86
CA THR A 24 4.14 -9.31 -9.35
C THR A 24 4.76 -7.93 -9.56
N LEU A 25 4.03 -7.04 -10.23
CA LEU A 25 4.44 -5.66 -10.46
C LEU A 25 3.44 -4.71 -9.80
N ALA A 26 3.96 -3.81 -8.97
CA ALA A 26 3.19 -2.74 -8.32
C ALA A 26 3.90 -1.40 -8.56
N ILE A 27 3.16 -0.38 -9.00
CA ILE A 27 3.72 0.91 -9.44
C ILE A 27 3.10 2.05 -8.63
N CYS A 28 3.91 3.07 -8.32
CA CYS A 28 3.47 4.30 -7.65
C CYS A 28 2.90 3.98 -6.25
N HIS A 29 1.62 4.28 -6.02
CA HIS A 29 0.94 4.00 -4.75
C HIS A 29 0.56 2.53 -4.60
N ALA A 30 0.56 1.74 -5.70
CA ALA A 30 0.19 0.34 -5.65
C ALA A 30 1.17 -0.53 -4.85
N ALA A 31 2.38 -0.03 -4.55
CA ALA A 31 3.30 -0.72 -3.64
C ALA A 31 2.68 -0.95 -2.25
N ALA A 32 1.73 -0.10 -1.82
CA ALA A 32 1.00 -0.31 -0.57
C ALA A 32 0.09 -1.55 -0.61
N ALA A 33 -0.33 -2.03 -1.79
CA ALA A 33 -1.11 -3.25 -1.94
C ALA A 33 -0.36 -4.51 -1.47
N LEU A 34 0.97 -4.49 -1.52
CA LEU A 34 1.80 -5.62 -1.06
C LEU A 34 1.70 -5.83 0.46
N LEU A 35 1.27 -4.80 1.21
CA LEU A 35 0.97 -4.89 2.64
C LEU A 35 -0.24 -5.78 2.94
N ALA A 36 -1.05 -6.16 1.95
CA ALA A 36 -2.11 -7.16 2.15
C ALA A 36 -1.57 -8.52 2.60
N THR A 37 -0.28 -8.78 2.38
CA THR A 37 0.42 -9.99 2.83
C THR A 37 1.05 -9.83 4.22
N ASP A 38 0.90 -8.67 4.85
CA ASP A 38 1.38 -8.42 6.20
C ASP A 38 0.45 -9.08 7.22
N THR A 39 0.96 -10.11 7.88
CA THR A 39 0.29 -10.78 9.00
C THR A 39 1.18 -10.69 10.24
N SER A 40 0.60 -10.89 11.42
CA SER A 40 1.33 -10.84 12.70
C SER A 40 2.58 -11.75 12.76
N SER A 41 2.67 -12.74 11.88
CA SER A 41 3.77 -13.70 11.83
C SER A 41 4.63 -13.64 10.55
N ARG A 42 4.19 -12.98 9.48
CA ARG A 42 4.87 -13.06 8.18
C ARG A 42 4.45 -11.94 7.24
N LEU A 43 5.44 -11.37 6.56
CA LEU A 43 5.30 -10.49 5.40
C LEU A 43 6.07 -11.10 4.22
N ILE A 44 5.36 -11.48 3.14
CA ILE A 44 5.95 -12.17 1.98
C ILE A 44 7.07 -11.35 1.33
N TYR A 45 6.88 -10.03 1.24
CA TYR A 45 7.76 -9.14 0.51
C TYR A 45 8.86 -8.49 1.38
N GLN A 46 9.02 -8.90 2.65
CA GLN A 46 9.95 -8.24 3.59
C GLN A 46 11.41 -8.17 3.11
N ARG A 47 11.86 -9.18 2.36
CA ARG A 47 13.24 -9.27 1.83
C ARG A 47 13.39 -8.80 0.39
N TYR A 48 12.31 -8.31 -0.23
CA TYR A 48 12.37 -7.78 -1.58
C TYR A 48 12.85 -6.32 -1.54
N GLN A 49 13.79 -5.98 -2.42
CA GLN A 49 14.07 -4.56 -2.68
C GLN A 49 12.89 -3.98 -3.46
N ASN A 50 12.18 -3.05 -2.84
CA ASN A 50 11.10 -2.30 -3.44
C ASN A 50 11.48 -0.82 -3.54
N ILE A 51 11.01 -0.16 -4.59
CA ILE A 51 11.04 1.30 -4.71
C ILE A 51 9.58 1.73 -4.69
N ALA A 52 9.18 2.39 -3.61
CA ALA A 52 7.83 2.91 -3.45
C ALA A 52 7.81 4.43 -3.66
N PHE A 53 6.62 4.97 -3.94
CA PHE A 53 6.44 6.42 -4.06
C PHE A 53 6.88 7.12 -2.76
N PRO A 54 7.71 8.18 -2.82
CA PRO A 54 8.21 8.83 -1.63
C PRO A 54 7.08 9.45 -0.81
N ALA A 55 7.14 9.29 0.52
CA ALA A 55 6.15 9.87 1.42
C ALA A 55 6.09 11.40 1.31
N GLU A 56 7.23 12.06 1.11
CA GLU A 56 7.38 13.52 0.97
C GLU A 56 6.54 14.10 -0.18
N THR A 57 6.50 13.40 -1.32
CA THR A 57 5.74 13.85 -2.49
C THR A 57 4.22 13.61 -2.36
N ASN A 58 3.78 12.86 -1.36
CA ASN A 58 2.36 12.60 -1.06
C ASN A 58 1.78 13.59 -0.02
N LYS A 59 2.60 14.46 0.58
CA LYS A 59 2.15 15.40 1.64
C LYS A 59 1.28 16.54 1.12
N HIS A 60 1.39 16.86 -0.17
CA HIS A 60 0.78 18.05 -0.77
C HIS A 60 -0.64 17.82 -1.32
N GLN A 61 -1.17 16.60 -1.32
CA GLN A 61 -2.44 16.31 -2.00
C GLN A 61 -3.69 16.53 -1.14
N TRP A 62 -3.57 16.57 0.18
CA TRP A 62 -4.72 16.71 1.10
C TRP A 62 -5.00 18.14 1.55
N LEU A 63 -4.05 19.07 1.41
CA LEU A 63 -4.26 20.48 1.78
C LEU A 63 -5.05 21.27 0.72
N ASP A 64 -5.04 20.82 -0.54
CA ASP A 64 -5.64 21.56 -1.66
C ASP A 64 -7.06 21.06 -2.04
N ILE A 65 -7.52 19.94 -1.45
CA ILE A 65 -8.82 19.31 -1.78
C ILE A 65 -9.90 19.63 -0.73
N CYS A 66 -9.52 20.15 0.44
CA CYS A 66 -10.47 20.59 1.47
C CYS A 66 -10.48 22.13 1.55
N PRO A 67 -11.53 22.83 1.05
CA PRO A 67 -11.75 24.21 1.45
C PRO A 67 -12.14 24.20 2.93
N ASP A 68 -11.18 24.53 3.81
CA ASP A 68 -11.33 24.55 5.27
C ASP A 68 -12.51 25.43 5.74
N PRO A 69 -13.32 24.92 6.68
CA PRO A 69 -13.59 25.64 7.91
C PRO A 69 -13.00 24.94 9.15
N CYS A 70 -12.27 23.83 8.98
CA CYS A 70 -11.87 22.96 10.10
C CYS A 70 -10.46 23.19 10.65
N ARG A 71 -9.80 24.31 10.32
CA ARG A 71 -8.42 24.60 10.76
C ARG A 71 -8.31 25.14 12.20
N GLY A 72 -9.18 24.72 13.11
CA GLY A 72 -9.32 25.35 14.44
C GLY A 72 -9.58 24.42 15.63
N ILE A 73 -9.53 23.09 15.47
CA ILE A 73 -9.64 22.17 16.62
C ILE A 73 -8.60 21.07 16.45
N LEU A 74 -7.40 21.31 16.97
CA LEU A 74 -6.55 20.41 17.76
C LEU A 74 -5.26 21.16 18.14
#